data_AF-A0A1B7NE30-F1
#
_entry.id   AF-A0A1B7NE30-F1
#
_cell.length_a   1.000
_cell.length_b   1.000
_cell.length_c   1.000
_cell.angle_alpha   90.00
_cell.angle_beta   90.00
_cell.angle_gamma   90.00
#
_symmetry.space_group_name_H-M   'P 1'
#
loop_
_entity.id
_entity.type
_entity.pdbx_description
1 polymer ?
#
loop_
_entity_poly.entity_id
_entity_poly.type
_entity_poly.pdbx_seq_one_letter_code
_entity_poly.pdbx_strand_id
1 'polypeptide(L)'
;MVAPRSPRTFMRNWFAIEAIPIYAVIGLAVGGAGWYLARLARGPTVVWTKNNPTPWNDIKPDENIKMMDVNSRFAKSWSRDKL
;
A
#
# COMPACT_ATOMS: atom_id res chain seq x y z
N MET A 1 -11.26 -32.04 39.37
CA MET A 1 -10.04 -31.36 38.87
C MET A 1 -9.97 -31.60 37.36
N VAL A 2 -10.12 -30.57 36.53
CA VAL A 2 -10.12 -30.72 35.06
C VAL A 2 -8.67 -30.60 34.58
N ALA A 3 -8.15 -31.64 33.92
CA ALA A 3 -6.80 -31.63 33.37
C ALA A 3 -6.69 -30.58 32.23
N PRO A 4 -5.62 -29.76 32.18
CA PRO A 4 -5.45 -28.79 31.10
C PRO A 4 -5.28 -29.52 29.76
N ARG A 5 -6.01 -29.07 28.73
CA ARG A 5 -5.85 -29.59 27.37
C ARG A 5 -4.42 -29.34 26.89
N SER A 6 -3.78 -30.39 26.40
CA SER A 6 -2.42 -30.33 25.86
C SER A 6 -2.31 -29.28 24.73
N PRO A 7 -1.37 -28.32 24.82
CA PRO A 7 -1.17 -27.30 23.79
C PRO A 7 -0.74 -27.90 22.43
N ARG A 8 -0.22 -29.13 22.43
CA ARG A 8 0.17 -29.85 21.21
C ARG A 8 -1.04 -30.28 20.36
N THR A 9 -2.20 -30.52 20.98
CA THR A 9 -3.43 -30.85 20.23
C THR A 9 -4.02 -29.62 19.56
N PHE A 10 -3.89 -28.45 20.20
CA PHE A 10 -4.35 -27.18 19.64
C PHE A 10 -3.53 -26.72 18.42
N MET A 11 -2.20 -26.92 18.44
CA MET A 11 -1.31 -26.48 17.36
C MET A 11 -1.32 -27.36 16.09
N ARG A 12 -1.85 -28.59 16.14
CA ARG A 12 -1.88 -29.50 14.98
C ARG A 12 -2.70 -28.97 13.80
N ASN A 13 -3.81 -28.28 14.07
CA ASN A 13 -4.67 -27.72 13.01
C ASN A 13 -4.25 -26.31 12.59
N TRP A 14 -3.44 -25.63 13.41
CA TRP A 14 -2.92 -24.28 13.14
C TRP A 14 -1.61 -24.30 12.32
N PHE A 15 -0.87 -25.41 12.41
CA PHE A 15 0.33 -25.69 11.60
C PHE A 15 0.14 -26.99 10.80
N ALA A 16 -0.93 -27.05 10.01
CA ALA A 16 -1.08 -28.10 9.00
C ALA A 16 -0.15 -27.79 7.81
N ILE A 17 0.76 -28.70 7.47
CA ILE A 17 1.73 -28.51 6.38
C ILE A 17 1.00 -28.27 5.04
N GLU A 18 -0.16 -28.89 4.87
CA GLU A 18 -1.03 -28.74 3.69
C GLU A 18 -1.76 -27.39 3.62
N ALA A 19 -1.81 -26.60 4.71
CA ALA A 19 -2.41 -25.27 4.72
C ALA A 19 -1.41 -24.16 4.31
N ILE A 20 -0.11 -24.46 4.26
CA ILE A 20 0.94 -23.49 3.88
C ILE A 20 0.66 -22.84 2.51
N PRO A 21 0.27 -23.58 1.45
CA PRO A 21 -0.05 -22.98 0.15
C PRO A 21 -1.21 -21.99 0.22
N ILE A 22 -2.23 -22.28 1.04
CA ILE A 22 -3.40 -21.41 1.23
C ILE A 22 -2.97 -20.10 1.89
N TYR A 23 -2.18 -20.18 2.97
CA TYR A 23 -1.66 -18.98 3.65
C TYR A 23 -0.76 -18.14 2.75
N ALA A 24 0.04 -18.77 1.89
CA ALA A 24 0.90 -18.06 0.94
C ALA A 24 0.07 -17.25 -0.07
N VAL A 25 -0.96 -17.85 -0.68
CA VAL A 25 -1.82 -17.17 -1.66
C VAL A 25 -2.61 -16.04 -1.01
N ILE A 26 -3.21 -16.28 0.16
CA ILE A 26 -3.97 -15.25 0.88
C ILE A 26 -3.04 -14.11 1.32
N GLY A 27 -1.87 -14.44 1.86
CA GLY A 27 -0.87 -13.46 2.27
C GLY A 27 -0.40 -12.59 1.11
N LEU A 28 -0.14 -13.19 -0.05
CA LEU A 28 0.20 -12.46 -1.27
C LEU A 28 -0.96 -11.60 -1.75
N ALA A 29 -2.19 -12.12 -1.78
CA ALA A 29 -3.35 -11.38 -2.24
C ALA A 29 -3.64 -10.14 -1.37
N VAL A 30 -3.73 -10.33 -0.04
CA VAL A 30 -3.99 -9.23 0.89
C VAL A 30 -2.80 -8.27 0.96
N GLY A 31 -1.57 -8.80 0.98
CA GLY A 31 -0.35 -7.99 0.96
C GLY A 31 -0.23 -7.16 -0.31
N GLY A 32 -0.48 -7.76 -1.48
CA GLY A 32 -0.45 -7.10 -2.78
C GLY A 32 -1.56 -6.04 -2.92
N ALA A 33 -2.77 -6.35 -2.49
CA ALA A 33 -3.87 -5.39 -2.46
C ALA A 33 -3.57 -4.21 -1.53
N GLY A 34 -3.07 -4.49 -0.32
CA GLY A 34 -2.66 -3.46 0.65
C GLY A 34 -1.53 -2.58 0.10
N TRP A 35 -0.52 -3.19 -0.52
CA TRP A 35 0.56 -2.46 -1.18
C TRP A 35 0.04 -1.57 -2.32
N TYR A 36 -0.85 -2.08 -3.16
CA TYR A 36 -1.40 -1.33 -4.29
C TYR A 36 -2.25 -0.15 -3.82
N LEU A 37 -3.08 -0.33 -2.79
CA LEU A 37 -3.83 0.77 -2.18
C LEU A 37 -2.90 1.82 -1.56
N ALA A 38 -1.85 1.40 -0.84
CA ALA A 38 -0.86 2.32 -0.29
C ALA A 38 -0.11 3.09 -1.39
N ARG A 39 0.20 2.43 -2.51
CA ARG A 39 0.81 3.05 -3.70
C ARG A 39 -0.11 4.09 -4.33
N LEU A 40 -1.41 3.81 -4.44
CA LEU A 40 -2.41 4.75 -4.97
C LEU A 40 -2.62 5.94 -4.04
N ALA A 41 -2.72 5.69 -2.73
CA ALA A 41 -2.91 6.74 -1.72
C ALA A 41 -1.74 7.73 -1.66
N ARG A 42 -0.53 7.30 -2.10
CA ARG A 42 0.69 8.12 -2.16
C ARG A 42 1.01 8.64 -3.57
N GLY A 43 0.04 8.61 -4.49
CA GLY A 43 0.19 9.16 -5.83
C GLY A 43 0.31 10.69 -5.84
N PRO A 44 0.94 11.29 -6.86
CA PRO A 44 1.13 12.75 -6.92
C PRO A 44 -0.20 13.50 -7.09
N THR A 45 -1.19 12.91 -7.77
CA THR A 45 -2.47 13.54 -8.13
C THR A 45 -3.32 13.99 -6.94
N VAL A 46 -3.13 13.38 -5.76
CA VAL A 46 -3.85 13.72 -4.54
C VAL A 46 -2.86 13.64 -3.38
N VAL A 47 -2.46 14.78 -2.84
CA VAL A 47 -1.50 14.87 -1.73
C VAL A 47 -2.25 15.09 -0.42
N TRP A 48 -2.33 14.05 0.39
CA TRP A 48 -3.02 14.12 1.67
C TRP A 48 -2.19 14.89 2.70
N THR A 49 -2.76 15.93 3.28
CA THR A 49 -2.19 16.60 4.45
C THR A 49 -3.30 17.11 5.34
N LYS A 50 -3.06 17.14 6.66
CA LYS A 50 -4.06 17.59 7.65
C LYS A 50 -4.49 19.05 7.44
N ASN A 51 -3.61 19.86 6.84
CA ASN A 51 -3.78 21.31 6.73
C ASN A 51 -4.32 21.77 5.36
N ASN A 52 -4.52 20.87 4.39
CA ASN A 52 -5.00 21.21 3.05
C ASN A 52 -6.38 20.58 2.81
N PRO A 53 -7.46 21.37 2.74
CA PRO A 53 -8.80 20.86 2.46
C PRO A 53 -8.99 20.44 0.98
N THR A 54 -8.07 20.82 0.08
CA THR A 54 -8.17 20.54 -1.37
C THR A 54 -6.90 19.84 -1.88
N PRO A 55 -6.68 18.56 -1.51
CA PRO A 55 -5.45 17.81 -1.81
C PRO A 55 -5.18 17.55 -3.30
N TRP A 56 -6.17 17.78 -4.16
CA TRP A 56 -6.04 17.64 -5.63
C TRP A 56 -5.50 18.91 -6.32
N ASN A 57 -5.39 20.04 -5.62
CA ASN A 57 -4.98 21.33 -6.21
C ASN A 57 -3.49 21.66 -6.03
N ASP A 58 -2.70 20.74 -5.46
CA ASP A 58 -1.27 21.00 -5.17
C ASP A 58 -0.40 20.96 -6.43
N ILE A 59 -0.81 20.25 -7.49
CA ILE A 59 -0.11 20.21 -8.77
C ILE A 59 -0.67 21.28 -9.69
N LYS A 60 0.21 22.09 -10.26
CA LYS A 60 -0.19 23.12 -11.23
C LYS A 60 -0.18 22.59 -12.67
N PRO A 61 -0.98 23.18 -13.57
CA PRO A 61 -1.00 22.77 -14.99
C PRO A 61 0.35 22.89 -15.72
N ASP A 62 1.26 23.77 -15.25
CA ASP A 62 2.59 23.99 -15.84
C ASP A 62 3.67 23.02 -15.31
N GLU A 63 3.32 22.10 -14.41
CA GLU A 63 4.26 21.20 -13.74
C GLU A 63 4.15 19.76 -14.28
N ASN A 64 5.30 19.14 -14.50
CA ASN A 64 5.38 17.74 -14.90
C ASN A 64 5.43 16.82 -13.67
N ILE A 65 4.50 15.86 -13.60
CA ILE A 65 4.45 14.82 -12.56
C ILE A 65 5.13 13.51 -12.98
N LYS A 66 5.52 13.39 -14.25
CA LYS A 66 6.15 12.19 -14.80
C LYS A 66 7.64 12.25 -14.51
N MET A 67 8.30 11.10 -14.57
CA MET A 67 9.76 11.04 -14.42
C MET A 67 10.49 11.71 -15.58
N MET A 68 9.86 11.77 -16.76
CA MET A 68 10.43 12.36 -17.96
C MET A 68 9.34 12.92 -18.87
N ASP A 69 9.60 14.09 -19.44
CA ASP A 69 8.81 14.65 -20.53
C ASP A 69 9.65 14.72 -21.81
N VAL A 70 9.35 13.82 -22.74
CA VAL A 70 10.05 13.72 -24.02
C VAL A 70 9.80 14.95 -24.91
N ASN A 71 8.66 15.62 -24.73
CA ASN A 71 8.25 16.72 -25.60
C ASN A 71 8.53 18.10 -25.00
N SER A 72 9.14 18.17 -23.81
CA SER A 72 9.44 19.41 -23.06
C SER A 72 8.30 20.43 -23.05
N ARG A 73 7.06 19.94 -22.88
CA ARG A 73 5.82 20.73 -22.83
C ARG A 73 5.70 21.52 -21.53
N PHE A 74 6.34 21.04 -20.46
CA PHE A 74 6.25 21.64 -19.14
C PHE A 74 7.48 22.50 -18.83
N ALA A 75 7.25 23.64 -18.19
CA ALA A 75 8.32 24.53 -17.79
C ALA A 75 9.03 24.07 -16.50
N LYS A 76 8.36 23.25 -15.69
CA LYS A 76 8.83 22.85 -14.35
C LYS A 76 8.55 21.37 -14.08
N SER A 77 9.37 20.77 -13.21
CA SER A 77 9.12 19.45 -12.63
C SER A 77 8.47 19.61 -11.27
N TRP A 78 7.45 18.82 -11.00
CA TRP A 78 6.83 18.75 -9.69
C TRP A 78 7.68 17.91 -8.73
N SER A 79 7.77 18.33 -7.46
CA SER A 79 8.41 17.60 -6.37
C SER A 79 7.45 17.45 -5.20
N ARG A 80 7.48 16.30 -4.53
CA ARG A 80 6.67 16.08 -3.32
C ARG A 80 7.45 16.49 -2.07
N ASP A 81 7.12 17.67 -1.54
CA ASP A 81 7.78 18.19 -0.32
C ASP A 81 7.12 17.69 0.98
N LYS A 82 5.89 17.16 0.89
CA LYS A 82 5.07 16.78 2.06
C LYS A 82 4.58 15.33 1.94
N LEU A 83 4.67 14.59 3.05
CA LEU A 83 4.32 13.17 3.15
C LEU A 83 2.90 12.95 3.66
#